data_AF-A0A395VT51-F1
#
_entry.id   AF-A0A395VT51-F1
#
_cell.length_a   1.000
_cell.length_b   1.000
_cell.length_c   1.000
_cell.angle_alpha   90.00
_cell.angle_beta   90.00
_cell.angle_gamma   90.00
#
_symmetry.space_group_name_H-M   'P 1'
#
loop_
_entity.id
_entity.type
_entity.pdbx_description
1 polymer ?
#
loop_
_entity_poly.entity_id
_entity_poly.type
_entity_poly.pdbx_seq_one_letter_code
_entity_poly.pdbx_strand_id
1 'polypeptide(L)'
;YTYTVSLAAAKDLGYTIESNGSYTVTSADGLMNVAKLVNGGKTDINITLDKNIDLTGKDWTPIGTDYDNSYKGTFDGGGHTITGLTFTTNDEYAGLFGWLNRAGTVKNVVMEGVQITSNQIYGGSIGGVVGYSWGTIENCSVSGSVSGTVYVGGVVGAQIDGSITGCSSSATVKGMVDVGGVAGQTNSSATLTACYATGNVTLEIDPKKNIAGGGLVG
;
A
#
# COMPACT_ATOMS: atom_id res chain seq x y z
N TYR A 1 37.71 29.81 28.39
CA TYR A 1 37.29 28.54 27.78
C TYR A 1 35.99 28.78 27.03
N THR A 2 36.08 28.96 25.73
CA THR A 2 34.91 29.12 24.84
C THR A 2 34.40 27.72 24.52
N TYR A 3 33.21 27.38 25.01
CA TYR A 3 32.55 26.13 24.67
C TYR A 3 31.90 26.28 23.28
N THR A 4 32.57 25.79 22.25
CA THR A 4 31.90 25.47 20.98
C THR A 4 31.03 24.24 21.22
N VAL A 5 29.74 24.47 21.44
CA VAL A 5 28.73 23.42 21.31
C VAL A 5 28.63 23.12 19.81
N SER A 6 29.23 22.02 19.35
CA SER A 6 28.92 21.52 18.02
C SER A 6 27.47 21.06 18.05
N LEU A 7 26.56 21.81 17.42
CA LEU A 7 25.28 21.25 17.01
C LEU A 7 25.63 20.09 16.09
N ALA A 8 25.52 18.85 16.59
CA ALA A 8 25.36 17.73 15.70
C ALA A 8 24.17 18.09 14.80
N ALA A 9 24.40 18.22 13.50
CA ALA A 9 23.33 18.46 12.55
C ALA A 9 22.25 17.41 12.84
N ALA A 10 21.02 17.87 13.12
CA ALA A 10 19.90 16.96 13.38
C ALA A 10 19.87 15.97 12.20
N LYS A 11 19.94 14.67 12.51
CA LYS A 11 19.91 13.63 11.50
C LYS A 11 18.70 13.90 10.62
N ASP A 12 18.93 14.06 9.32
CA ASP A 12 17.83 14.21 8.36
C ASP A 12 16.98 12.94 8.44
N LEU A 13 15.75 13.11 8.90
CA LEU A 13 14.80 12.01 9.07
C LEU A 13 14.12 11.68 7.74
N GLY A 14 14.31 12.51 6.70
CA GLY A 14 13.65 12.39 5.42
C GLY A 14 12.21 12.91 5.40
N TYR A 15 11.76 13.53 6.50
CA TYR A 15 10.46 14.18 6.62
C TYR A 15 10.52 15.40 7.55
N THR A 16 9.57 16.32 7.41
CA THR A 16 9.30 17.42 8.35
C THR A 16 7.97 17.20 9.06
N ILE A 17 7.82 17.79 10.25
CA ILE A 17 6.55 17.84 10.97
C ILE A 17 6.02 19.26 10.86
N GLU A 18 4.83 19.41 10.30
CA GLU A 18 4.15 20.68 10.09
C GLU A 18 3.49 21.17 11.39
N SER A 19 3.11 22.46 11.43
CA SER A 19 2.52 23.08 12.62
C SER A 19 1.19 22.46 13.06
N ASN A 20 0.47 21.82 12.13
CA ASN A 20 -0.77 21.07 12.39
C ASN A 20 -0.52 19.60 12.81
N GLY A 21 0.75 19.18 12.93
CA GLY A 21 1.15 17.82 13.28
C GLY A 21 1.20 16.82 12.11
N SER A 22 0.98 17.25 10.86
CA SER A 22 1.16 16.38 9.69
C SER A 22 2.64 16.21 9.34
N TYR A 23 2.95 15.14 8.62
CA TYR A 23 4.30 14.76 8.23
C TYR A 23 4.48 14.96 6.72
N THR A 24 5.46 15.75 6.32
CA THR A 24 5.79 15.94 4.90
C THR A 24 7.03 15.13 4.57
N VAL A 25 6.89 14.09 3.75
CA VAL A 25 7.97 13.14 3.39
C VAL A 25 8.63 13.57 2.09
N THR A 26 9.97 13.57 2.10
CA THR A 26 10.79 14.05 0.97
C THR A 26 11.80 13.01 0.47
N SER A 27 11.89 11.84 1.10
CA SER A 27 12.83 10.79 0.71
C SER A 27 12.35 9.39 1.10
N ALA A 28 13.01 8.37 0.53
CA ALA A 28 12.79 6.97 0.87
C ALA A 28 12.98 6.66 2.35
N ASP A 29 14.05 7.17 2.95
CA ASP A 29 14.31 7.00 4.38
C ASP A 29 13.21 7.69 5.21
N GLY A 30 12.70 8.84 4.74
CA GLY A 30 11.53 9.50 5.31
C GLY A 30 10.30 8.64 5.33
N LEU A 31 9.95 8.05 4.19
CA LEU A 31 8.80 7.16 4.04
C LEU A 31 8.93 5.93 4.95
N MET A 32 10.12 5.32 5.00
CA MET A 32 10.40 4.19 5.90
C MET A 32 10.35 4.58 7.39
N ASN A 33 10.76 5.80 7.73
CA ASN A 33 10.72 6.27 9.11
C ASN A 33 9.28 6.55 9.57
N VAL A 34 8.43 7.16 8.74
CA VAL A 34 7.00 7.32 9.08
C VAL A 34 6.28 5.98 9.15
N ALA A 35 6.65 5.00 8.32
CA ALA A 35 6.14 3.63 8.43
C ALA A 35 6.46 3.02 9.80
N LYS A 36 7.69 3.19 10.30
CA LYS A 36 8.08 2.75 11.65
C LYS A 36 7.31 3.47 12.76
N LEU A 37 6.95 4.75 12.58
CA LEU A 37 6.13 5.48 13.55
C LEU A 37 4.72 4.88 13.64
N VAL A 38 4.10 4.62 12.48
CA VAL A 38 2.76 4.01 12.40
C VAL A 38 2.77 2.62 13.02
N ASN A 39 3.75 1.78 12.63
CA ASN A 39 3.92 0.42 13.14
C ASN A 39 4.38 0.40 14.62
N GLY A 40 4.73 1.55 15.18
CA GLY A 40 5.00 1.76 16.61
C GLY A 40 3.83 2.42 17.37
N GLY A 41 2.63 2.47 16.77
CA GLY A 41 1.40 2.93 17.40
C GLY A 41 0.94 4.35 17.04
N LYS A 42 1.71 5.13 16.26
CA LYS A 42 1.26 6.46 15.77
C LYS A 42 0.37 6.33 14.54
N THR A 43 -0.77 5.67 14.72
CA THR A 43 -1.62 5.18 13.62
C THR A 43 -2.44 6.26 12.91
N ASP A 44 -2.64 7.42 13.52
CA ASP A 44 -3.54 8.48 13.07
C ASP A 44 -2.83 9.71 12.49
N ILE A 45 -1.51 9.62 12.25
CA ILE A 45 -0.74 10.73 11.66
C ILE A 45 -1.08 10.92 10.19
N ASN A 46 -1.23 12.18 9.76
CA ASN A 46 -1.39 12.53 8.35
C ASN A 46 -0.02 12.66 7.68
N ILE A 47 0.13 12.08 6.50
CA ILE A 47 1.39 12.00 5.76
C ILE A 47 1.15 12.53 4.34
N THR A 48 2.00 13.45 3.89
CA THR A 48 1.99 13.96 2.51
C THR A 48 3.36 13.76 1.87
N LEU A 49 3.41 13.31 0.62
CA LEU A 49 4.66 13.34 -0.15
C LEU A 49 4.86 14.72 -0.79
N ASP A 50 6.08 15.25 -0.71
CA ASP A 50 6.51 16.48 -1.40
C ASP A 50 7.46 16.20 -2.57
N LYS A 51 7.88 14.94 -2.71
CA LYS A 51 8.78 14.47 -3.77
C LYS A 51 8.42 13.07 -4.21
N ASN A 52 8.86 12.72 -5.42
CA ASN A 52 8.94 11.33 -5.86
C ASN A 52 9.87 10.56 -4.92
N ILE A 53 9.50 9.31 -4.63
CA ILE A 53 10.21 8.42 -3.72
C ILE A 53 10.75 7.22 -4.48
N ASP A 54 12.02 6.89 -4.28
CA ASP A 54 12.67 5.72 -4.85
C ASP A 54 13.04 4.72 -3.74
N LEU A 55 12.32 3.60 -3.68
CA LEU A 55 12.53 2.52 -2.72
C LEU A 55 13.46 1.42 -3.25
N THR A 56 14.16 1.64 -4.37
CA THR A 56 15.05 0.64 -4.96
C THR A 56 16.12 0.19 -3.96
N GLY A 57 16.18 -1.12 -3.72
CA GLY A 57 17.14 -1.72 -2.79
C GLY A 57 16.86 -1.44 -1.32
N LYS A 58 15.67 -0.93 -0.97
CA LYS A 58 15.24 -0.72 0.41
C LYS A 58 14.44 -1.92 0.91
N ASP A 59 14.72 -2.34 2.14
CA ASP A 59 13.89 -3.32 2.85
C ASP A 59 12.59 -2.64 3.29
N TRP A 60 11.46 -3.10 2.74
CA TRP A 60 10.16 -2.51 3.01
C TRP A 60 9.38 -3.29 4.06
N THR A 61 8.82 -2.57 5.03
CA THR A 61 7.76 -3.07 5.91
C THR A 61 6.52 -2.23 5.64
N PRO A 62 5.37 -2.85 5.30
CA PRO A 62 4.15 -2.11 5.00
C PRO A 62 3.75 -1.16 6.14
N ILE A 63 3.11 -0.04 5.77
CA ILE A 63 2.52 0.88 6.74
C ILE A 63 1.22 0.26 7.28
N GLY A 64 1.14 0.07 8.59
CA GLY A 64 0.06 -0.63 9.27
C GLY A 64 0.15 -2.14 9.05
N THR A 65 0.84 -2.84 9.93
CA THR A 65 1.16 -4.27 9.77
C THR A 65 0.10 -5.21 10.32
N ASP A 66 -0.76 -4.74 11.22
CA ASP A 66 -1.69 -5.56 11.98
C ASP A 66 -2.90 -4.74 12.45
N TYR A 67 -3.80 -5.37 13.19
CA TYR A 67 -5.03 -4.75 13.68
C TYR A 67 -4.76 -3.53 14.59
N ASP A 68 -3.85 -3.66 15.54
CA ASP A 68 -3.55 -2.61 16.54
C ASP A 68 -2.84 -1.42 15.89
N ASN A 69 -1.99 -1.70 14.90
CA ASN A 69 -1.23 -0.71 14.16
C ASN A 69 -1.85 -0.33 12.80
N SER A 70 -3.10 -0.73 12.53
CA SER A 70 -3.79 -0.39 11.28
C SER A 70 -3.85 1.12 11.06
N TYR A 71 -3.56 1.57 9.85
CA TYR A 71 -3.39 3.00 9.56
C TYR A 71 -4.75 3.72 9.53
N LYS A 72 -4.87 4.80 10.33
CA LYS A 72 -6.09 5.59 10.56
C LYS A 72 -5.96 7.04 10.06
N GLY A 73 -4.76 7.46 9.69
CA GLY A 73 -4.51 8.79 9.15
C GLY A 73 -4.84 8.92 7.66
N THR A 74 -4.54 10.08 7.10
CA THR A 74 -4.57 10.33 5.66
C THR A 74 -3.16 10.31 5.09
N PHE A 75 -2.93 9.43 4.11
CA PHE A 75 -1.75 9.47 3.26
C PHE A 75 -2.11 10.10 1.92
N ASP A 76 -1.53 11.26 1.62
CA ASP A 76 -1.67 11.96 0.35
C ASP A 76 -0.36 11.88 -0.43
N GLY A 77 -0.35 11.12 -1.52
CA GLY A 77 0.82 11.02 -2.40
C GLY A 77 1.12 12.32 -3.15
N GLY A 78 0.22 13.32 -3.12
CA GLY A 78 0.43 14.61 -3.78
C GLY A 78 0.57 14.52 -5.31
N GLY A 79 0.24 13.36 -5.91
CA GLY A 79 0.52 13.07 -7.32
C GLY A 79 1.97 12.67 -7.61
N HIS A 80 2.81 12.48 -6.58
CA HIS A 80 4.17 12.00 -6.71
C HIS A 80 4.22 10.49 -6.94
N THR A 81 5.28 10.06 -7.62
CA THR A 81 5.53 8.65 -7.91
C THR A 81 6.34 8.01 -6.80
N ILE A 82 5.97 6.78 -6.41
CA ILE A 82 6.78 5.85 -5.64
C ILE A 82 7.26 4.74 -6.58
N THR A 83 8.58 4.58 -6.67
CA THR A 83 9.26 3.58 -7.53
C THR A 83 10.05 2.59 -6.69
N GLY A 84 10.47 1.47 -7.30
CA GLY A 84 11.45 0.56 -6.70
C GLY A 84 10.92 -0.33 -5.57
N LEU A 85 9.62 -0.27 -5.24
CA LEU A 85 9.02 -1.12 -4.22
C LEU A 85 9.07 -2.59 -4.65
N THR A 86 10.06 -3.32 -4.13
CA THR A 86 10.31 -4.73 -4.44
C THR A 86 10.48 -5.50 -3.14
N PHE A 87 9.62 -6.47 -2.86
CA PHE A 87 9.80 -7.35 -1.71
C PHE A 87 9.04 -8.67 -1.85
N THR A 88 9.51 -9.68 -1.12
CA THR A 88 8.83 -10.95 -0.93
C THR A 88 8.59 -11.17 0.56
N THR A 89 7.38 -11.53 0.96
CA THR A 89 7.01 -11.77 2.37
C THR A 89 6.20 -13.05 2.55
N ASN A 90 6.06 -13.48 3.80
CA ASN A 90 5.09 -14.49 4.24
C ASN A 90 3.97 -13.88 5.10
N ASP A 91 3.94 -12.55 5.22
CA ASP A 91 2.92 -11.84 5.99
C ASP A 91 1.55 -11.89 5.31
N GLU A 92 0.51 -11.75 6.13
CA GLU A 92 -0.88 -11.79 5.68
C GLU A 92 -1.25 -10.57 4.84
N TYR A 93 -0.73 -9.37 5.18
CA TYR A 93 -1.10 -8.13 4.51
C TYR A 93 0.12 -7.49 3.83
N ALA A 94 0.08 -7.35 2.51
CA ALA A 94 1.20 -6.82 1.74
C ALA A 94 0.78 -5.72 0.77
N GLY A 95 1.60 -4.66 0.72
CA GLY A 95 1.47 -3.51 -0.15
C GLY A 95 2.38 -2.37 0.31
N LEU A 96 2.14 -1.16 -0.20
CA LEU A 96 2.67 0.04 0.46
C LEU A 96 2.09 0.14 1.89
N PHE A 97 0.80 -0.14 2.04
CA PHE A 97 0.10 -0.32 3.30
C PHE A 97 -0.26 -1.80 3.48
N GLY A 98 -0.13 -2.31 4.70
CA GLY A 98 -0.62 -3.65 5.05
C GLY A 98 -2.12 -3.58 5.30
N TRP A 99 -2.52 -2.85 6.35
CA TRP A 99 -3.89 -2.71 6.80
C TRP A 99 -4.29 -1.24 6.88
N LEU A 100 -5.28 -0.85 6.06
CA LEU A 100 -5.96 0.44 6.16
C LEU A 100 -7.23 0.35 7.02
N ASN A 101 -7.25 1.06 8.14
CA ASN A 101 -8.38 1.11 9.05
C ASN A 101 -9.57 1.86 8.42
N ARG A 102 -10.77 1.73 8.99
CA ARG A 102 -11.99 2.42 8.53
C ARG A 102 -11.85 3.95 8.50
N ALA A 103 -11.07 4.52 9.42
CA ALA A 103 -10.77 5.96 9.42
C ALA A 103 -9.67 6.35 8.43
N GLY A 104 -8.89 5.38 7.94
CA GLY A 104 -7.74 5.60 7.09
C GLY A 104 -8.13 6.00 5.66
N THR A 105 -7.34 6.91 5.09
CA THR A 105 -7.47 7.32 3.69
C THR A 105 -6.11 7.25 3.01
N VAL A 106 -6.05 6.64 1.83
CA VAL A 106 -4.86 6.68 0.95
C VAL A 106 -5.29 7.27 -0.38
N LYS A 107 -4.65 8.37 -0.79
CA LYS A 107 -5.03 9.06 -2.02
C LYS A 107 -3.86 9.61 -2.83
N ASN A 108 -4.09 9.80 -4.13
CA ASN A 108 -3.17 10.44 -5.07
C ASN A 108 -1.78 9.77 -5.13
N VAL A 109 -1.74 8.44 -5.06
CA VAL A 109 -0.50 7.65 -5.08
C VAL A 109 -0.27 7.05 -6.46
N VAL A 110 0.92 7.27 -7.02
CA VAL A 110 1.36 6.62 -8.26
C VAL A 110 2.44 5.60 -7.92
N MET A 111 2.11 4.32 -7.94
CA MET A 111 3.05 3.22 -7.74
C MET A 111 3.56 2.74 -9.09
N GLU A 112 4.85 2.93 -9.38
CA GLU A 112 5.43 2.61 -10.68
C GLU A 112 6.45 1.48 -10.58
N GLY A 113 6.21 0.40 -11.35
CA GLY A 113 7.12 -0.74 -11.45
C GLY A 113 7.28 -1.54 -10.16
N VAL A 114 6.19 -1.72 -9.39
CA VAL A 114 6.25 -2.49 -8.14
C VAL A 114 6.47 -3.98 -8.41
N GLN A 115 7.14 -4.68 -7.51
CA GLN A 115 7.35 -6.12 -7.57
C GLN A 115 7.07 -6.73 -6.20
N ILE A 116 5.79 -7.04 -5.95
CA ILE A 116 5.31 -7.48 -4.64
C ILE A 116 4.93 -8.96 -4.72
N THR A 117 5.45 -9.77 -3.81
CA THR A 117 5.11 -11.19 -3.70
C THR A 117 4.82 -11.57 -2.25
N SER A 118 3.68 -12.19 -1.98
CA SER A 118 3.44 -12.89 -0.71
C SER A 118 3.27 -14.38 -0.95
N ASN A 119 3.99 -15.20 -0.18
CA ASN A 119 3.83 -16.65 -0.19
C ASN A 119 2.83 -17.13 0.88
N GLN A 120 2.09 -16.22 1.52
CA GLN A 120 1.08 -16.59 2.50
C GLN A 120 -0.07 -17.35 1.83
N ILE A 121 -0.33 -18.57 2.30
CA ILE A 121 -1.37 -19.46 1.77
C ILE A 121 -2.67 -19.43 2.60
N TYR A 122 -2.61 -18.90 3.82
CA TYR A 122 -3.75 -18.81 4.73
C TYR A 122 -4.22 -17.36 4.87
N GLY A 123 -5.11 -16.93 3.97
CA GLY A 123 -5.79 -15.62 4.08
C GLY A 123 -5.00 -14.41 3.58
N GLY A 124 -3.88 -14.61 2.86
CA GLY A 124 -3.05 -13.50 2.38
C GLY A 124 -3.84 -12.51 1.50
N SER A 125 -3.75 -11.22 1.84
CA SER A 125 -4.32 -10.09 1.11
C SER A 125 -3.23 -9.15 0.59
N ILE A 126 -3.06 -9.11 -0.73
CA ILE A 126 -1.96 -8.44 -1.40
C ILE A 126 -2.51 -7.39 -2.38
N GLY A 127 -2.07 -6.15 -2.22
CA GLY A 127 -2.34 -5.06 -3.17
C GLY A 127 -1.10 -4.23 -3.45
N GLY A 128 -1.03 -3.60 -4.62
CA GLY A 128 0.06 -2.66 -4.94
C GLY A 128 0.11 -1.45 -4.00
N VAL A 129 -1.07 -1.01 -3.53
CA VAL A 129 -1.20 0.11 -2.58
C VAL A 129 -1.55 -0.41 -1.19
N VAL A 130 -2.61 -1.20 -1.05
CA VAL A 130 -3.11 -1.66 0.26
C VAL A 130 -3.34 -3.17 0.25
N GLY A 131 -2.82 -3.89 1.24
CA GLY A 131 -3.14 -5.31 1.41
C GLY A 131 -4.61 -5.52 1.74
N TYR A 132 -5.04 -5.02 2.89
CA TYR A 132 -6.38 -5.21 3.46
C TYR A 132 -6.97 -3.87 3.92
N SER A 133 -8.23 -3.59 3.57
CA SER A 133 -8.79 -2.25 3.72
C SER A 133 -10.24 -2.25 4.21
N TRP A 134 -10.51 -1.38 5.18
CA TRP A 134 -11.84 -0.93 5.59
C TRP A 134 -12.08 0.56 5.25
N GLY A 135 -11.04 1.23 4.75
CA GLY A 135 -10.99 2.68 4.58
C GLY A 135 -11.24 3.13 3.15
N THR A 136 -10.74 4.32 2.84
CA THR A 136 -10.94 4.98 1.55
C THR A 136 -9.66 4.97 0.72
N ILE A 137 -9.75 4.53 -0.54
CA ILE A 137 -8.63 4.52 -1.50
C ILE A 137 -9.04 5.33 -2.73
N GLU A 138 -8.32 6.42 -3.02
CA GLU A 138 -8.73 7.40 -4.04
C GLU A 138 -7.61 7.79 -5.00
N ASN A 139 -7.88 7.78 -6.31
CA ASN A 139 -6.93 8.27 -7.32
C ASN A 139 -5.55 7.61 -7.24
N CYS A 140 -5.51 6.32 -6.96
CA CYS A 140 -4.28 5.55 -6.88
C CYS A 140 -4.05 4.75 -8.16
N SER A 141 -2.81 4.66 -8.64
CA SER A 141 -2.46 3.87 -9.81
C SER A 141 -1.28 2.94 -9.53
N VAL A 142 -1.29 1.76 -10.14
CA VAL A 142 -0.23 0.75 -9.97
C VAL A 142 0.22 0.19 -11.32
N SER A 143 1.53 0.07 -11.51
CA SER A 143 2.16 -0.72 -12.58
C SER A 143 3.21 -1.68 -12.00
N GLY A 144 3.60 -2.71 -12.76
CA GLY A 144 4.56 -3.73 -12.32
C GLY A 144 3.91 -5.12 -12.16
N SER A 145 4.22 -5.82 -11.07
CA SER A 145 3.73 -7.16 -10.75
C SER A 145 3.30 -7.27 -9.29
N VAL A 146 2.11 -7.82 -9.08
CA VAL A 146 1.55 -8.15 -7.76
C VAL A 146 1.20 -9.64 -7.73
N SER A 147 1.75 -10.39 -6.78
CA SER A 147 1.57 -11.83 -6.71
C SER A 147 1.30 -12.30 -5.28
N GLY A 148 0.33 -13.19 -5.12
CA GLY A 148 -0.08 -13.74 -3.83
C GLY A 148 -0.82 -15.05 -3.99
N THR A 149 -1.43 -15.56 -2.91
CA THR A 149 -2.22 -16.81 -2.98
C THR A 149 -3.72 -16.55 -2.98
N VAL A 150 -4.24 -15.84 -1.97
CA VAL A 150 -5.69 -15.80 -1.69
C VAL A 150 -6.37 -14.58 -2.31
N TYR A 151 -6.21 -13.38 -1.74
CA TYR A 151 -6.82 -12.16 -2.24
C TYR A 151 -5.74 -11.29 -2.89
N VAL A 152 -5.77 -11.17 -4.21
CA VAL A 152 -4.74 -10.43 -4.95
C VAL A 152 -5.38 -9.42 -5.87
N GLY A 153 -5.13 -8.13 -5.61
CA GLY A 153 -5.56 -7.04 -6.46
C GLY A 153 -4.39 -6.19 -6.92
N GLY A 154 -4.51 -5.57 -8.09
CA GLY A 154 -3.48 -4.63 -8.54
C GLY A 154 -3.34 -3.42 -7.61
N VAL A 155 -4.45 -2.90 -7.07
CA VAL A 155 -4.46 -1.76 -6.14
C VAL A 155 -4.65 -2.23 -4.70
N VAL A 156 -5.67 -3.04 -4.44
CA VAL A 156 -6.03 -3.51 -3.11
C VAL A 156 -6.30 -5.02 -3.09
N GLY A 157 -5.76 -5.74 -2.10
CA GLY A 157 -6.01 -7.18 -1.97
C GLY A 157 -7.47 -7.45 -1.63
N ALA A 158 -7.93 -6.96 -0.48
CA ALA A 158 -9.31 -7.12 -0.02
C ALA A 158 -9.86 -5.80 0.52
N GLN A 159 -11.04 -5.42 0.02
CA GLN A 159 -11.79 -4.24 0.45
C GLN A 159 -13.09 -4.68 1.13
N ILE A 160 -13.15 -4.49 2.44
CA ILE A 160 -14.21 -5.03 3.30
C ILE A 160 -15.34 -4.02 3.51
N ASP A 161 -15.00 -2.74 3.62
CA ASP A 161 -15.92 -1.62 3.74
C ASP A 161 -15.30 -0.41 3.01
N GLY A 162 -15.97 0.74 2.99
CA GLY A 162 -15.44 1.97 2.42
C GLY A 162 -15.50 2.00 0.89
N SER A 163 -14.60 2.76 0.28
CA SER A 163 -14.63 3.02 -1.15
C SER A 163 -13.27 2.93 -1.83
N ILE A 164 -13.32 2.50 -3.08
CA ILE A 164 -12.21 2.58 -4.02
C ILE A 164 -12.71 3.43 -5.19
N THR A 165 -12.12 4.61 -5.37
CA THR A 165 -12.59 5.59 -6.36
C THR A 165 -11.45 6.07 -7.25
N GLY A 166 -11.67 6.09 -8.57
CA GLY A 166 -10.69 6.65 -9.52
C GLY A 166 -9.36 5.88 -9.56
N CYS A 167 -9.33 4.63 -9.11
CA CYS A 167 -8.11 3.83 -9.04
C CYS A 167 -7.89 3.01 -10.31
N SER A 168 -6.63 2.76 -10.65
CA SER A 168 -6.29 1.99 -11.85
C SER A 168 -5.10 1.07 -11.66
N SER A 169 -5.04 0.02 -12.48
CA SER A 169 -3.91 -0.91 -12.48
C SER A 169 -3.55 -1.34 -13.89
N SER A 170 -2.27 -1.21 -14.21
CA SER A 170 -1.63 -1.85 -15.37
C SER A 170 -0.72 -3.01 -14.94
N ALA A 171 -0.69 -3.33 -13.65
CA ALA A 171 0.15 -4.38 -13.11
C ALA A 171 -0.31 -5.77 -13.57
N THR A 172 0.65 -6.67 -13.75
CA THR A 172 0.35 -8.10 -13.86
C THR A 172 -0.03 -8.63 -12.49
N VAL A 173 -1.25 -9.16 -12.35
CA VAL A 173 -1.79 -9.66 -11.08
C VAL A 173 -1.87 -11.18 -11.15
N LYS A 174 -1.28 -11.86 -10.16
CA LYS A 174 -1.24 -13.32 -10.08
C LYS A 174 -1.72 -13.82 -8.73
N GLY A 175 -2.63 -14.78 -8.72
CA GLY A 175 -3.04 -15.47 -7.49
C GLY A 175 -3.75 -16.79 -7.74
N MET A 176 -4.26 -17.43 -6.68
CA MET A 176 -4.88 -18.75 -6.77
C MET A 176 -6.37 -18.78 -6.46
N VAL A 177 -6.89 -17.80 -5.68
CA VAL A 177 -8.29 -17.77 -5.22
C VAL A 177 -9.07 -16.61 -5.84
N ASP A 178 -9.05 -15.42 -5.24
CA ASP A 178 -9.75 -14.24 -5.74
C ASP A 178 -8.72 -13.25 -6.28
N VAL A 179 -8.71 -13.09 -7.61
CA VAL A 179 -7.71 -12.30 -8.32
C VAL A 179 -8.41 -11.31 -9.23
N GLY A 180 -8.17 -10.01 -9.00
CA GLY A 180 -8.76 -8.94 -9.80
C GLY A 180 -7.75 -7.86 -10.19
N GLY A 181 -8.00 -7.21 -11.33
CA GLY A 181 -7.09 -6.19 -11.84
C GLY A 181 -6.93 -4.99 -10.90
N VAL A 182 -7.99 -4.56 -10.21
CA VAL A 182 -7.95 -3.49 -9.20
C VAL A 182 -8.08 -4.05 -7.78
N ALA A 183 -9.12 -4.84 -7.53
CA ALA A 183 -9.39 -5.43 -6.22
C ALA A 183 -9.45 -6.96 -6.32
N GLY A 184 -8.78 -7.67 -5.40
CA GLY A 184 -8.89 -9.13 -5.33
C GLY A 184 -10.26 -9.56 -4.83
N GLN A 185 -10.64 -9.09 -3.63
CA GLN A 185 -11.95 -9.32 -3.03
C GLN A 185 -12.63 -8.00 -2.65
N THR A 186 -13.95 -7.93 -2.83
CA THR A 186 -14.80 -6.86 -2.29
C THR A 186 -16.01 -7.44 -1.56
N ASN A 187 -16.39 -6.86 -0.42
CA ASN A 187 -17.65 -7.18 0.25
C ASN A 187 -18.81 -6.29 -0.21
N SER A 188 -20.05 -6.69 0.10
CA SER A 188 -21.28 -5.99 -0.32
C SER A 188 -21.41 -4.55 0.19
N SER A 189 -20.69 -4.19 1.25
CA SER A 189 -20.61 -2.83 1.79
C SER A 189 -19.57 -1.95 1.09
N ALA A 190 -18.61 -2.55 0.37
CA ALA A 190 -17.58 -1.80 -0.33
C ALA A 190 -18.08 -1.27 -1.68
N THR A 191 -17.58 -0.11 -2.09
CA THR A 191 -17.90 0.49 -3.39
C THR A 191 -16.67 0.59 -4.28
N LEU A 192 -16.86 0.32 -5.58
CA LEU A 192 -15.82 0.47 -6.60
C LEU A 192 -16.35 1.38 -7.71
N THR A 193 -15.82 2.60 -7.80
CA THR A 193 -16.33 3.64 -8.72
C THR A 193 -15.22 4.19 -9.60
N ALA A 194 -15.50 4.34 -10.91
CA ALA A 194 -14.56 4.92 -11.87
C ALA A 194 -13.16 4.26 -11.89
N CYS A 195 -13.10 2.95 -11.65
CA CYS A 195 -11.86 2.18 -11.63
C CYS A 195 -11.69 1.36 -12.91
N TYR A 196 -10.45 1.13 -13.34
CA TYR A 196 -10.16 0.30 -14.51
C TYR A 196 -8.85 -0.47 -14.38
N ALA A 197 -8.76 -1.62 -15.05
CA ALA A 197 -7.55 -2.43 -15.13
C ALA A 197 -7.20 -2.71 -16.60
N THR A 198 -5.90 -2.70 -16.90
CA THR A 198 -5.36 -3.02 -18.24
C THR A 198 -4.27 -4.09 -18.21
N GLY A 199 -3.75 -4.40 -17.02
CA GLY A 199 -2.74 -5.44 -16.82
C GLY A 199 -3.33 -6.85 -16.89
N ASN A 200 -2.45 -7.84 -17.10
CA ASN A 200 -2.86 -9.24 -17.18
C ASN A 200 -3.23 -9.78 -15.81
N VAL A 201 -4.39 -10.44 -15.70
CA VAL A 201 -4.83 -11.14 -14.50
C VAL A 201 -4.70 -12.65 -14.74
N THR A 202 -3.93 -13.34 -13.92
CA THR A 202 -3.66 -14.78 -14.06
C THR A 202 -3.99 -15.53 -12.77
N LEU A 203 -4.79 -16.59 -12.91
CA LEU A 203 -5.03 -17.57 -11.85
C LEU A 203 -4.03 -18.73 -12.02
N GLU A 204 -3.17 -18.95 -11.03
CA GLU A 204 -2.19 -20.05 -10.99
C GLU A 204 -2.76 -21.17 -10.09
N ILE A 205 -3.09 -22.33 -10.67
CA ILE A 205 -3.91 -23.35 -9.99
C ILE A 205 -3.11 -24.62 -9.71
N ASP A 206 -3.12 -25.10 -8.46
CA ASP A 206 -2.86 -26.52 -8.13
C ASP A 206 -3.48 -26.98 -6.77
N PRO A 207 -4.49 -27.88 -6.72
CA PRO A 207 -5.44 -28.31 -7.75
C PRO A 207 -6.79 -27.54 -7.73
N LYS A 208 -7.52 -27.58 -8.85
CA LYS A 208 -8.76 -26.82 -9.15
C LYS A 208 -9.90 -27.06 -8.14
N LYS A 209 -10.21 -26.10 -7.26
CA LYS A 209 -11.53 -25.96 -6.60
C LYS A 209 -11.93 -24.48 -6.45
N ASN A 210 -13.25 -24.25 -6.61
CA ASN A 210 -14.03 -23.02 -6.37
C ASN A 210 -13.25 -21.70 -6.46
N ILE A 211 -13.23 -21.09 -7.65
CA ILE A 211 -12.49 -19.87 -7.92
C ILE A 211 -13.40 -18.81 -8.55
N ALA A 212 -13.26 -17.58 -8.07
CA ALA A 212 -13.77 -16.37 -8.68
C ALA A 212 -12.57 -15.63 -9.30
N GLY A 213 -12.68 -15.24 -10.56
CA GLY A 213 -11.66 -14.48 -11.25
C GLY A 213 -12.32 -13.53 -12.22
N GLY A 214 -11.92 -12.26 -12.17
CA GLY A 214 -12.49 -11.26 -13.06
C GLY A 214 -11.48 -10.18 -13.44
N GLY A 215 -11.77 -9.51 -14.56
CA GLY A 215 -10.85 -8.51 -15.13
C GLY A 215 -10.62 -7.33 -14.19
N LEU A 216 -11.70 -6.79 -13.62
CA LEU A 216 -11.63 -5.64 -12.69
C LEU A 216 -11.62 -6.06 -11.22
N VAL A 217 -12.48 -7.01 -10.85
CA VAL A 217 -12.65 -7.59 -9.50
C VAL A 217 -12.67 -9.10 -9.62
N GLY A 218 -12.04 -9.81 -8.67
CA GLY A 218 -11.97 -11.26 -8.56
C GLY A 218 -13.30 -11.91 -8.20
#